data_AF-A0A9E3AY38-F1
#
_entry.id   AF-A0A9E3AY38-F1
#
_cell.length_a   1.000
_cell.length_b   1.000
_cell.length_c   1.000
_cell.angle_alpha   90.00
_cell.angle_beta   90.00
_cell.angle_gamma   90.00
#
_symmetry.space_group_name_H-M   'P 1'
#
loop_
_entity.id
_entity.type
_entity.pdbx_description
1 polymer ?
#
loop_
_entity_poly.entity_id
_entity_poly.type
_entity_poly.pdbx_seq_one_letter_code
_entity_poly.pdbx_strand_id
1 'polypeptide(L)' 'MALAETRNGDVWGEADRRHRIIEAAERAFVRHGFHATTMQHVAAEAGMSPGNLYRYFPSK' A
#
# COMPACT_ATOMS: atom_id res chain seq x y z
N MET A 1 15.22 19.95 -22.49
CA MET A 1 16.29 18.93 -22.46
C MET A 1 16.73 18.78 -21.00
N ALA A 2 16.48 17.60 -20.40
CA ALA A 2 16.88 17.05 -19.08
C ALA A 2 16.95 18.03 -17.88
N LEU A 3 16.20 17.83 -16.79
CA LEU A 3 16.42 16.74 -15.84
C LEU A 3 15.11 16.07 -15.39
N ALA A 4 15.02 14.77 -15.66
CA ALA A 4 14.16 13.86 -14.93
C ALA A 4 14.72 13.63 -13.51
N GLU A 5 13.88 13.03 -12.65
CA GLU A 5 14.22 12.33 -11.40
C GLU A 5 14.21 13.12 -10.08
N THR A 6 13.01 13.51 -9.66
CA THR A 6 12.70 13.50 -8.22
C THR A 6 12.60 12.04 -7.75
N ARG A 7 13.76 11.38 -7.53
CA ARG A 7 13.86 10.12 -6.77
C ARG A 7 13.76 10.40 -5.27
N ASN A 8 12.67 11.02 -4.82
CA ASN A 8 12.41 11.25 -3.40
C ASN A 8 11.50 10.14 -2.88
N GLY A 9 12.11 9.08 -2.35
CA GLY A 9 11.41 8.05 -1.59
C GLY A 9 10.78 8.64 -0.35
N ASP A 10 9.48 8.95 -0.45
CA ASP A 10 8.51 9.00 0.64
C ASP A 10 8.98 9.62 1.97
N VAL A 11 8.97 10.95 2.06
CA VAL A 11 9.18 11.75 3.29
C VAL A 11 8.03 11.63 4.33
N TRP A 12 7.28 10.53 4.29
CA TRP A 12 6.07 10.34 5.08
C TRP A 12 6.38 9.58 6.37
N GLY A 13 5.86 10.06 7.49
CA GLY A 13 6.01 9.39 8.78
C GLY A 13 5.36 8.00 8.78
N GLU A 14 5.74 7.14 9.71
CA GLU A 14 5.17 5.77 9.83
C GLU A 14 3.63 5.79 9.93
N ALA A 15 3.06 6.80 10.60
CA ALA A 15 1.62 7.02 10.70
C ALA A 15 0.96 7.31 9.34
N ASP A 16 1.59 8.14 8.49
CA ASP A 16 1.10 8.44 7.15
C ASP A 16 1.17 7.20 6.25
N ARG A 17 2.20 6.37 6.43
CA ARG A 17 2.33 5.11 5.69
C ARG A 17 1.21 4.14 6.05
N ARG A 18 0.93 3.99 7.35
CA ARG A 18 -0.18 3.15 7.83
C ARG A 18 -1.54 3.63 7.30
N HIS A 19 -1.77 4.95 7.25
CA HIS A 19 -3.01 5.52 6.72
C HIS A 19 -3.20 5.16 5.24
N ARG A 20 -2.17 5.32 4.40
CA ARG A 20 -2.24 4.97 2.98
C ARG A 20 -2.53 3.49 2.73
N ILE A 21 -1.99 2.62 3.57
CA ILE A 21 -2.27 1.18 3.49
C ILE A 21 -3.75 0.90 3.76
N ILE A 22 -4.37 1.62 4.70
CA ILE A 22 -5.81 1.50 4.97
C ILE A 22 -6.63 1.96 3.76
N GLU A 23 -6.32 3.12 3.19
CA GLU A 23 -7.01 3.60 1.98
C GLU A 23 -6.86 2.62 0.80
N ALA A 24 -5.68 2.01 0.66
CA ALA A 24 -5.44 0.97 -0.35
C ALA A 24 -6.24 -0.31 -0.07
N ALA A 25 -6.35 -0.71 1.20
CA ALA A 25 -7.16 -1.85 1.61
C ALA A 25 -8.65 -1.61 1.31
N GLU A 26 -9.16 -0.42 1.59
CA GLU A 26 -10.53 -0.03 1.24
C GLU A 26 -10.80 -0.16 -0.26
N ARG A 27 -9.91 0.38 -1.10
CA ARG A 27 -10.02 0.25 -2.56
C ARG A 27 -9.98 -1.21 -3.01
N ALA A 28 -9.11 -2.03 -2.39
CA ALA A 28 -9.04 -3.46 -2.66
C ALA A 28 -10.35 -4.18 -2.28
N PHE A 29 -10.93 -3.86 -1.13
CA PHE A 29 -12.22 -4.42 -0.70
C PHE A 29 -13.36 -4.02 -1.62
N VAL A 30 -13.40 -2.77 -2.11
CA VAL A 30 -14.42 -2.34 -3.07
C VAL A 30 -14.30 -3.11 -4.39
N ARG A 31 -13.09 -3.37 -4.88
CA ARG A 31 -12.89 -4.05 -6.17
C ARG A 31 -13.10 -5.56 -6.12
N HIS A 32 -12.68 -6.22 -5.04
CA HIS A 32 -12.68 -7.69 -4.97
C HIS A 32 -13.73 -8.25 -4.00
N GLY A 33 -14.39 -7.39 -3.22
CA GLY A 33 -15.24 -7.80 -2.10
C GLY A 33 -14.41 -8.20 -0.88
N PHE A 34 -15.04 -8.14 0.30
CA PHE A 34 -14.34 -8.38 1.58
C PHE A 34 -13.70 -9.76 1.61
N HIS A 35 -14.43 -10.85 1.34
CA HIS A 35 -13.89 -12.21 1.47
C HIS A 35 -12.78 -12.54 0.47
N ALA A 36 -12.93 -12.16 -0.80
CA ALA A 36 -11.95 -12.51 -1.84
C ALA A 36 -10.72 -11.58 -1.88
N THR A 37 -10.73 -10.46 -1.14
CA THR A 37 -9.53 -9.63 -1.01
C THR A 37 -8.40 -10.40 -0.31
N THR A 38 -7.16 -10.24 -0.73
CA THR A 38 -5.99 -10.86 -0.10
C THR A 38 -4.97 -9.79 0.28
N MET A 39 -4.01 -10.14 1.13
CA MET A 39 -2.88 -9.25 1.44
C MET A 39 -2.07 -8.90 0.18
N GLN A 40 -2.07 -9.76 -0.85
CA GLN A 40 -1.46 -9.44 -2.13
C GLN A 40 -2.22 -8.35 -2.88
N HIS A 41 -3.55 -8.35 -2.84
CA HIS A 41 -4.37 -7.28 -3.44
C HIS A 41 -4.13 -5.94 -2.74
N VAL A 42 -4.07 -5.94 -1.41
CA VAL A 42 -3.77 -4.73 -0.63
C VAL A 42 -2.37 -4.21 -0.92
N ALA A 43 -1.37 -5.11 -1.00
CA ALA A 43 0.01 -4.74 -1.30
C ALA A 43 0.13 -4.13 -2.71
N ALA A 44 -0.52 -4.75 -3.70
CA ALA A 44 -0.56 -4.22 -5.06
C ALA A 44 -1.19 -2.82 -5.11
N GLU A 45 -2.30 -2.61 -4.41
CA GLU A 45 -2.98 -1.32 -4.38
C GLU A 45 -2.19 -0.23 -3.63
N ALA A 46 -1.41 -0.64 -2.62
CA ALA A 46 -0.54 0.24 -1.86
C ALA A 46 0.80 0.53 -2.59
N GLY A 47 1.07 -0.13 -3.73
CA GLY A 47 2.38 -0.06 -4.40
C GLY A 47 3.51 -0.65 -3.57
N MET A 48 3.21 -1.62 -2.70
CA MET A 48 4.15 -2.24 -1.77
C MET A 48 4.41 -3.71 -2.12
N SER A 49 5.56 -4.23 -1.70
CA SER A 49 5.73 -5.68 -1.65
C SER A 49 4.90 -6.27 -0.51
N PRO A 50 4.39 -7.52 -0.63
CA PRO A 50 3.66 -8.17 0.46
C PRO A 50 4.47 -8.24 1.76
N GLY A 51 5.77 -8.55 1.67
CA GLY A 51 6.66 -8.59 2.83
C GLY A 51 6.81 -7.24 3.54
N ASN A 52 6.79 -6.12 2.81
CA ASN A 52 6.77 -4.79 3.41
C ASN A 52 5.42 -4.53 4.10
N LEU A 53 4.30 -4.89 3.45
CA LEU A 53 2.97 -4.75 4.02
C LEU A 53 2.80 -5.52 5.33
N TYR A 54 3.35 -6.74 5.43
CA TYR A 54 3.29 -7.56 6.65
C TYR A 54 3.98 -6.93 7.86
N ARG A 55 4.87 -5.95 7.68
CA ARG A 55 5.47 -5.18 8.79
C ARG A 55 4.45 -4.25 9.46
N TYR A 56 3.44 -3.82 8.72
CA TYR A 56 2.38 -2.91 9.20
C TYR A 56 1.13 -3.68 9.65
N PHE A 57 0.74 -4.69 8.87
CA PHE A 57 -0.47 -5.48 9.11
C PHE A 57 -0.13 -6.97 8.96
N PRO A 58 -0.13 -7.75 10.07
CA PRO A 58 0.25 -9.16 10.03
C PRO A 58 -0.80 -10.04 9.33
N SER A 59 -2.04 -9.56 9.22
CA SER A 59 -3.13 -10.23 8.51
C SER A 59 -4.04 -9.22 7.84
N LYS A 60 -4.90 -9.74 6.95
CA LYS A 60 -6.04 -9.02 6.41
C LYS A 60 -7.09 -8.78 7.50
#